data_AF-A0A0R3SH31-F1
#
_entry.id   AF-A0A0R3SH31-F1
#
_cell.length_a   1.000
_cell.length_b   1.000
_cell.length_c   1.000
_cell.angle_alpha   90.00
_cell.angle_beta   90.00
_cell.angle_gamma   90.00
#
_symmetry.space_group_name_H-M   'P 1'
#
loop_
_entity.id
_entity.type
_entity.pdbx_description
1 polymer ?
#
loop_
_entity_poly.entity_id
_entity_poly.type
_entity_poly.pdbx_seq_one_letter_code
_entity_poly.pdbx_strand_id
1 'polypeptide(L)'
;MYNEPDYSTTNSFAPLTGTQSQISVSRSPIPYYRIHPGRNRFGCRGHCVLSRQLCLFYVTLFLLFSISGVFFAFDARYLTVTLSPAIPAVGAVLFIFTFCVLLRVSCSDPGILPRATPAEVMVFEEELANQPDCSTQRSTIPSKEIQIRGVPYNQVYCHTCRLYRPPRTSHCSICDNCIGEFQ
;
A
#
# COMPACT_ATOMS: atom_id res chain seq x y z
N MET A 1 -39.44 20.48 -50.16
CA MET A 1 -38.15 21.10 -49.82
C MET A 1 -38.47 22.21 -48.83
N TYR A 2 -38.71 21.90 -47.55
CA TYR A 2 -37.72 21.79 -46.46
C TYR A 2 -36.74 22.96 -46.40
N ASN A 3 -36.96 23.80 -45.36
CA ASN A 3 -36.07 24.48 -44.40
C ASN A 3 -34.76 25.09 -44.93
N GLU A 4 -34.25 26.24 -44.47
CA GLU A 4 -34.33 26.99 -43.21
C GLU A 4 -33.67 28.37 -43.49
N PRO A 5 -33.91 29.44 -42.70
CA PRO A 5 -32.89 30.48 -42.61
C PRO A 5 -32.45 30.80 -41.17
N ASP A 6 -31.14 30.81 -41.03
CA ASP A 6 -30.29 31.81 -40.39
C ASP A 6 -30.46 32.12 -38.89
N TYR A 7 -29.53 31.53 -38.15
CA TYR A 7 -29.01 31.95 -36.86
C TYR A 7 -28.55 33.42 -36.87
N SER A 8 -29.17 34.25 -36.01
CA SER A 8 -28.60 35.52 -35.54
C SER A 8 -29.25 36.01 -34.24
N THR A 9 -28.47 35.91 -33.15
CA THR A 9 -28.23 36.92 -32.10
C THR A 9 -29.39 37.72 -31.49
N THR A 10 -29.66 37.53 -30.19
CA THR A 10 -30.14 38.61 -29.31
C THR A 10 -29.54 38.48 -27.90
N ASN A 11 -28.87 39.56 -27.48
CA ASN A 11 -28.37 39.81 -26.14
C ASN A 11 -29.52 40.08 -25.15
N SER A 12 -29.34 39.79 -23.86
CA SER A 12 -29.95 40.58 -22.76
C SER A 12 -29.35 40.30 -21.37
N PHE A 13 -28.70 41.33 -20.82
CA PHE A 13 -28.74 41.88 -19.45
C PHE A 13 -28.41 41.07 -18.16
N ALA A 14 -27.62 41.73 -17.29
CA ALA A 14 -27.00 41.33 -16.00
C ALA A 14 -27.98 41.38 -14.78
N PRO A 15 -27.52 41.58 -13.52
CA PRO A 15 -26.67 40.78 -12.62
C PRO A 15 -27.41 40.37 -11.33
N LEU A 16 -27.06 39.24 -10.67
CA LEU A 16 -27.47 39.01 -9.27
C LEU A 16 -26.33 38.44 -8.42
N THR A 17 -25.94 39.28 -7.47
CA THR A 17 -25.34 39.00 -6.16
C THR A 17 -25.55 37.58 -5.65
N GLY A 18 -24.44 36.90 -5.41
CA GLY A 18 -24.35 35.69 -4.59
C GLY A 18 -22.94 35.60 -4.04
N THR A 19 -22.75 36.09 -2.82
CA THR A 19 -21.54 35.96 -2.01
C THR A 19 -20.87 34.58 -2.20
N GLN A 20 -19.73 34.54 -2.88
CA GLN A 20 -18.79 33.43 -2.70
C GLN A 20 -18.17 33.60 -1.32
N SER A 21 -18.85 33.05 -0.31
CA SER A 21 -18.20 32.67 0.93
C SER A 21 -17.18 31.59 0.58
N GLN A 22 -15.94 32.00 0.31
CA GLN A 22 -14.80 31.11 0.42
C GLN A 22 -14.67 30.72 1.88
N ILE A 23 -15.44 29.71 2.30
CA ILE A 23 -15.13 28.94 3.48
C ILE A 23 -13.91 28.11 3.07
N SER A 24 -12.72 28.67 3.30
CA SER A 24 -11.49 27.91 3.36
C SER A 24 -11.61 26.94 4.53
N VAL A 25 -12.31 25.81 4.33
CA VAL A 25 -12.26 24.70 5.27
C VAL A 25 -10.82 24.22 5.20
N SER A 26 -9.99 24.61 6.17
CA SER A 26 -8.69 23.98 6.37
C SER A 26 -8.95 22.56 6.85
N ARG A 27 -9.35 21.67 5.93
CA ARG A 27 -9.32 20.23 6.19
C ARG A 27 -7.85 19.90 6.34
N SER A 28 -7.40 19.72 7.58
CA SER A 28 -6.16 19.01 7.84
C SER A 28 -6.21 17.73 7.01
N PRO A 29 -5.26 17.50 6.09
CA PRO A 29 -5.29 16.31 5.25
C PRO A 29 -5.27 15.08 6.15
N ILE A 30 -6.28 14.20 6.00
CA ILE A 30 -6.36 12.96 6.76
C ILE A 30 -5.14 12.12 6.36
N PRO A 31 -4.32 11.64 7.31
CA PRO A 31 -3.11 10.92 6.96
C PRO A 31 -3.44 9.58 6.30
N TYR A 32 -2.71 9.25 5.23
CA TYR A 32 -2.99 8.12 4.34
C TYR A 32 -3.19 6.78 5.07
N TYR A 33 -2.40 6.52 6.13
CA TYR A 33 -2.48 5.29 6.91
C TYR A 33 -3.87 5.03 7.55
N ARG A 34 -4.70 6.08 7.71
CA ARG A 34 -6.08 5.94 8.22
C ARG A 34 -7.11 5.61 7.14
N ILE A 35 -6.81 5.96 5.89
CA ILE A 35 -7.68 5.76 4.73
C ILE A 35 -7.19 4.65 3.82
N HIS A 36 -6.10 3.97 4.20
CA HIS A 36 -5.46 2.95 3.37
C HIS A 36 -6.43 1.82 3.03
N PRO A 37 -6.74 1.62 1.73
CA PRO A 37 -7.58 0.53 1.29
C PRO A 37 -6.74 -0.75 1.24
N GLY A 38 -6.80 -1.54 2.32
CA GLY A 38 -6.07 -2.81 2.43
C GLY A 38 -6.32 -3.49 3.77
N ARG A 39 -5.76 -4.69 3.95
CA ARG A 39 -5.93 -5.47 5.20
C ARG A 39 -4.83 -5.20 6.23
N ASN A 40 -3.85 -4.37 5.89
CA ASN A 40 -2.73 -4.01 6.77
C ASN A 40 -3.18 -3.19 7.98
N ARG A 41 -2.46 -3.35 9.10
CA ARG A 41 -2.62 -2.56 10.32
C ARG A 41 -1.45 -1.58 10.42
N PHE A 42 -1.77 -0.31 10.64
CA PHE A 42 -0.75 0.72 10.83
C PHE A 42 -0.55 1.01 12.33
N GLY A 43 0.66 0.79 12.81
CA GLY A 43 1.14 1.14 14.15
C GLY A 43 1.99 2.41 14.16
N CYS A 44 2.35 2.90 15.34
CA CYS A 44 3.26 4.04 15.53
C CYS A 44 2.94 5.26 14.63
N ARG A 45 1.68 5.72 14.64
CA ARG A 45 1.21 6.86 13.83
C ARG A 45 1.42 6.72 12.31
N GLY A 46 1.52 5.48 11.80
CA GLY A 46 1.69 5.21 10.37
C GLY A 46 3.12 4.79 9.98
N HIS A 47 4.07 4.79 10.92
CA HIS A 47 5.45 4.37 10.65
C HIS A 47 5.67 2.85 10.64
N CYS A 48 4.74 2.09 11.22
CA CYS A 48 4.81 0.64 11.24
C CYS A 48 3.66 0.08 10.42
N VAL A 49 3.98 -0.70 9.38
CA VAL A 49 2.98 -1.41 8.58
C VAL A 49 3.06 -2.88 8.96
N LEU A 50 1.98 -3.43 9.52
CA LEU A 50 1.94 -4.80 10.00
C LEU A 50 0.84 -5.57 9.27
N SER A 51 1.09 -6.84 8.97
CA SER A 51 0.09 -7.69 8.31
C SER A 51 -1.10 -7.97 9.23
N ARG A 52 -2.23 -8.37 8.64
CA ARG A 52 -3.47 -8.73 9.37
C ARG A 52 -3.25 -9.87 10.36
N GLN A 53 -2.33 -10.79 10.05
CA GLN A 53 -2.04 -11.97 10.87
C GLN A 53 -1.03 -11.63 11.98
N LEU A 54 -1.48 -10.87 12.97
CA LEU A 54 -0.68 -10.52 14.16
C LEU A 54 -0.29 -11.75 15.00
N CYS A 55 -0.96 -12.88 14.83
CA CYS A 55 -0.70 -14.10 15.58
C CYS A 55 0.76 -14.56 15.45
N LEU A 56 1.29 -14.63 14.24
CA LEU A 56 2.69 -15.05 14.02
C LEU A 56 3.69 -14.08 14.66
N PHE A 57 3.39 -12.78 14.61
CA PHE A 57 4.19 -11.76 15.28
C PHE A 57 4.16 -11.93 16.81
N TYR A 58 3.00 -12.14 17.42
CA TYR A 58 2.90 -12.38 18.86
C TYR A 58 3.53 -13.70 19.29
N VAL A 59 3.41 -14.76 18.49
CA VAL A 59 4.05 -16.05 18.75
C VAL A 59 5.57 -15.92 18.69
N THR A 60 6.13 -15.25 17.67
CA THR A 60 7.58 -15.02 17.58
C THR A 60 8.09 -14.14 18.71
N LEU A 61 7.34 -13.10 19.10
CA LEU A 61 7.64 -12.27 20.27
C LEU A 61 7.66 -13.13 21.54
N PHE A 62 6.61 -13.91 21.79
CA PHE A 62 6.52 -14.78 22.95
C PHE A 62 7.66 -15.77 23.02
N LEU A 63 7.98 -16.45 21.91
CA LEU A 63 9.10 -17.39 21.85
C LEU A 63 10.44 -16.71 22.11
N LEU A 64 10.68 -15.53 21.51
CA LEU A 64 11.90 -14.76 21.70
C LEU A 64 12.08 -14.36 23.17
N PHE A 65 11.06 -13.79 23.79
CA PHE A 65 11.10 -13.36 25.20
C PHE A 65 11.17 -14.55 26.16
N SER A 66 10.45 -15.63 25.88
CA SER A 66 10.42 -16.82 26.73
C SER A 66 11.76 -17.55 26.74
N ILE A 67 12.33 -17.85 25.57
CA ILE A 67 13.63 -18.53 25.46
C ILE A 67 14.74 -17.68 26.08
N SER A 68 14.76 -16.37 25.76
CA SER A 68 15.77 -15.47 26.32
C SER A 68 15.60 -15.31 27.83
N GLY A 69 14.37 -15.19 28.33
CA GLY A 69 14.06 -15.09 29.75
C GLY A 69 14.51 -16.31 30.54
N VAL A 70 14.28 -17.52 30.03
CA VAL A 70 14.75 -18.77 30.63
C VAL A 70 16.28 -18.81 30.67
N PHE A 71 16.94 -18.46 29.56
CA PHE A 71 18.41 -18.38 29.51
C PHE A 71 18.98 -17.40 30.55
N PHE A 72 18.40 -16.20 30.70
CA PHE A 72 18.87 -15.25 31.71
C PHE A 72 18.53 -15.64 33.14
N ALA A 73 17.43 -16.36 33.38
CA ALA A 73 17.03 -16.78 34.72
C ALA A 73 17.91 -17.91 35.27
N PHE A 74 18.25 -18.90 34.44
CA PHE A 74 18.98 -20.10 34.87
C PHE A 74 20.45 -20.06 34.46
N ASP A 75 20.71 -19.95 33.16
CA ASP A 75 22.05 -20.12 32.60
C ASP A 75 22.94 -18.91 32.92
N ALA A 76 22.45 -17.67 32.81
CA ALA A 76 23.28 -16.49 33.02
C ALA A 76 23.90 -16.43 34.43
N ARG A 77 23.18 -16.90 35.47
CA ARG A 77 23.73 -16.95 36.84
C ARG A 77 24.87 -17.95 36.94
N TYR A 78 24.70 -19.15 36.37
CA TYR A 78 25.72 -20.19 36.36
C TYR A 78 26.96 -19.77 35.54
N LEU A 79 26.75 -19.20 34.34
CA LEU A 79 27.83 -18.77 33.46
C LEU A 79 28.62 -17.57 34.03
N THR A 80 27.96 -16.65 34.73
CA THR A 80 28.61 -15.48 35.35
C THR A 80 29.62 -15.91 36.43
N VAL A 81 29.25 -16.90 37.26
CA VAL A 81 30.08 -17.35 38.38
C VAL A 81 31.18 -18.30 37.90
N THR A 82 30.90 -19.14 36.91
CA THR A 82 31.80 -20.25 36.52
C THR A 82 32.81 -19.86 35.43
N LEU A 83 32.42 -19.02 34.47
CA LEU A 83 33.27 -18.65 33.34
C LEU A 83 33.63 -17.17 33.35
N SER A 84 32.64 -16.30 33.10
CA SER A 84 32.84 -14.85 32.99
C SER A 84 31.50 -14.12 32.82
N PRO A 85 31.33 -12.92 33.40
CA PRO A 85 30.18 -12.05 33.15
C PRO A 85 30.08 -11.56 31.70
N ALA A 86 31.14 -11.69 30.89
CA ALA A 86 31.13 -11.26 29.48
C ALA A 86 30.13 -12.06 28.62
N ILE A 87 29.91 -13.33 28.93
CA ILE A 87 29.04 -14.21 28.14
C ILE A 87 27.57 -13.76 28.18
N PRO A 88 26.93 -13.59 29.35
CA PRO A 88 25.57 -13.06 29.40
C PRO A 88 25.47 -11.61 28.89
N ALA A 89 26.54 -10.81 28.99
CA ALA A 89 26.56 -9.47 28.40
C ALA A 89 26.44 -9.50 26.87
N VAL A 90 27.19 -10.39 26.19
CA VAL A 90 27.06 -10.60 24.74
C VAL A 90 25.65 -11.11 24.40
N GLY A 91 25.12 -12.06 25.19
CA GLY A 91 23.75 -12.55 25.03
C GLY A 91 22.70 -11.43 25.08
N ALA A 92 22.85 -10.47 26.00
CA ALA A 92 21.95 -9.33 26.12
C ALA A 92 22.02 -8.41 24.90
N VAL A 93 23.24 -8.15 24.38
CA VAL A 93 23.43 -7.36 23.15
C VAL A 93 22.77 -8.05 21.94
N LEU A 94 22.97 -9.36 21.79
CA LEU A 94 22.37 -10.14 20.71
C LEU A 94 20.84 -10.20 20.80
N PHE A 95 20.29 -10.28 22.02
CA PHE A 95 18.86 -10.20 22.25
C PHE A 95 18.29 -8.86 21.78
N ILE A 96 18.90 -7.75 22.20
CA ILE A 96 18.47 -6.39 21.79
C ILE A 96 18.57 -6.26 20.26
N PHE A 97 19.68 -6.70 19.67
CA PHE A 97 19.86 -6.67 18.22
C PHE A 97 18.76 -7.46 17.49
N THR A 98 18.50 -8.70 17.92
CA THR A 98 17.48 -9.57 17.32
C THR A 98 16.09 -8.97 17.48
N PHE A 99 15.77 -8.41 18.64
CA PHE A 99 14.50 -7.72 18.88
C PHE A 99 14.34 -6.51 17.96
N CYS A 100 15.38 -5.68 17.82
CA CYS A 100 15.35 -4.54 16.89
C CYS A 100 15.18 -4.98 15.43
N VAL A 101 15.88 -6.04 15.01
CA VAL A 101 15.73 -6.61 13.65
C VAL A 101 14.32 -7.16 13.46
N LEU A 102 13.77 -7.89 14.43
CA LEU A 102 12.40 -8.39 14.38
C LEU A 102 11.41 -7.23 14.21
N LEU A 103 11.55 -6.16 14.98
CA LEU A 103 10.71 -4.97 14.83
C LEU A 103 10.88 -4.32 13.46
N ARG A 104 12.11 -4.17 12.96
CA ARG A 104 12.36 -3.62 11.63
C ARG A 104 11.71 -4.46 10.55
N VAL A 105 11.92 -5.77 10.53
CA VAL A 105 11.35 -6.67 9.51
C VAL A 105 9.83 -6.67 9.60
N SER A 106 9.27 -6.69 10.81
CA SER A 106 7.82 -6.75 11.01
C SER A 106 7.11 -5.43 10.69
N CYS A 107 7.77 -4.29 10.91
CA CYS A 107 7.18 -2.96 10.70
C CYS A 107 7.54 -2.34 9.34
N SER A 108 8.45 -2.95 8.57
CA SER A 108 8.86 -2.46 7.27
C SER A 108 7.74 -2.61 6.24
N ASP A 109 7.58 -1.59 5.42
CA ASP A 109 6.70 -1.65 4.26
C ASP A 109 7.30 -2.59 3.19
N PRO A 110 6.59 -3.65 2.75
CA PRO A 110 7.06 -4.53 1.68
C PRO A 110 7.06 -3.89 0.29
N GLY A 111 6.72 -2.60 0.16
CA GLY A 111 6.60 -1.90 -1.12
C GLY A 111 5.18 -1.88 -1.63
N ILE A 112 4.23 -1.46 -0.79
CA ILE A 112 2.82 -1.39 -1.15
C ILE A 112 2.60 -0.39 -2.27
N LEU A 113 2.02 -0.86 -3.38
CA LEU A 113 1.55 0.00 -4.45
C LEU A 113 0.20 0.64 -4.10
N PRO A 114 0.05 1.97 -4.24
CA PRO A 114 -1.23 2.62 -4.03
C PRO A 114 -2.26 2.12 -5.04
N ARG A 115 -3.50 1.92 -4.59
CA ARG A 115 -4.62 1.59 -5.49
C ARG A 115 -4.92 2.78 -6.40
N ALA A 116 -5.38 2.49 -7.61
CA ALA A 116 -5.79 3.54 -8.54
C ALA A 116 -6.91 4.39 -7.93
N THR A 117 -6.81 5.70 -8.13
CA THR A 117 -7.84 6.65 -7.72
C THR A 117 -9.11 6.43 -8.54
N PRO A 118 -10.30 6.80 -8.01
CA PRO A 118 -11.55 6.66 -8.76
C PRO A 118 -11.52 7.36 -10.12
N ALA A 119 -10.83 8.51 -10.21
CA ALA A 119 -10.67 9.25 -11.47
C ALA A 119 -9.84 8.47 -12.50
N GLU A 120 -8.71 7.87 -12.08
CA GLU A 120 -7.89 7.04 -12.97
C GLU A 120 -8.65 5.79 -13.46
N VAL A 121 -9.47 5.19 -12.60
CA VAL A 121 -10.32 4.06 -12.98
C VAL A 121 -11.36 4.48 -14.03
N MET A 122 -11.99 5.64 -13.88
CA MET A 122 -12.97 6.13 -14.86
C MET A 122 -12.35 6.39 -16.23
N VAL A 123 -11.18 7.04 -16.27
CA VAL A 123 -10.44 7.26 -17.53
C VAL A 123 -10.10 5.93 -18.19
N PHE A 124 -9.63 4.96 -17.40
CA PHE A 124 -9.32 3.63 -17.91
C PHE A 124 -10.56 2.88 -18.44
N GLU A 125 -11.69 2.95 -17.74
CA GLU A 125 -12.95 2.33 -18.18
C GLU A 125 -13.46 2.98 -19.48
N GLU A 126 -13.28 4.29 -19.66
CA GLU A 126 -13.62 5.01 -20.89
C GLU A 126 -12.70 4.60 -22.06
N GLU A 127 -11.38 4.52 -21.81
CA GLU A 127 -10.41 4.01 -22.81
C GLU A 127 -10.77 2.59 -23.26
N LEU A 128 -11.15 1.72 -22.33
CA LEU A 128 -11.56 0.35 -22.63
C LEU A 128 -12.89 0.29 -23.40
N ALA A 129 -13.83 1.19 -23.10
CA ALA A 129 -15.12 1.30 -23.82
C ALA A 129 -14.94 1.80 -25.26
N ASN A 130 -13.93 2.63 -25.52
CA ASN A 130 -13.60 3.14 -26.84
C ASN A 130 -12.80 2.13 -27.70
N GLN A 131 -12.34 1.01 -27.12
CA GLN A 131 -11.61 -0.02 -27.86
C GLN A 131 -12.59 -0.92 -28.65
N PRO A 132 -12.51 -0.99 -29.99
CA PRO A 132 -13.53 -1.61 -30.84
C PRO A 132 -13.72 -3.13 -30.65
N ASP A 133 -12.79 -3.82 -29.99
CA ASP A 133 -12.75 -5.29 -29.91
C ASP A 133 -13.12 -5.87 -28.52
N CYS A 134 -13.49 -5.04 -27.53
CA CYS A 134 -13.73 -5.47 -26.15
C CYS A 134 -15.20 -5.72 -25.76
N SER A 135 -16.13 -5.69 -26.72
CA SER A 135 -17.58 -5.73 -26.46
C SER A 135 -18.14 -7.09 -26.01
N THR A 136 -17.38 -8.19 -26.12
CA THR A 136 -17.96 -9.56 -25.97
C THR A 136 -17.42 -10.40 -24.80
N GLN A 137 -16.44 -9.94 -24.02
CA GLN A 137 -15.97 -10.76 -22.89
C GLN A 137 -15.61 -9.93 -21.65
N ARG A 138 -16.62 -9.68 -20.82
CA ARG A 138 -16.54 -8.98 -19.53
C ARG A 138 -15.60 -9.63 -18.50
N SER A 139 -14.97 -10.77 -18.82
CA SER A 139 -14.23 -11.59 -17.86
C SER A 139 -12.71 -11.39 -17.86
N THR A 140 -12.10 -10.71 -18.84
CA THR A 140 -10.63 -10.57 -18.84
C THR A 140 -10.18 -9.27 -19.50
N ILE A 141 -9.78 -8.30 -18.68
CA ILE A 141 -9.10 -7.09 -19.16
C ILE A 141 -7.80 -7.54 -19.83
N PRO A 142 -7.54 -7.15 -21.10
CA PRO A 142 -6.38 -7.63 -21.84
C PRO A 142 -5.07 -7.15 -21.19
N SER A 143 -4.01 -7.94 -21.33
CA SER A 143 -2.68 -7.52 -20.91
C SER A 143 -2.19 -6.36 -21.78
N LYS A 144 -1.56 -5.37 -21.15
CA LYS A 144 -0.99 -4.22 -21.84
C LYS A 144 0.51 -4.44 -22.04
N GLU A 145 0.97 -4.38 -23.29
CA GLU A 145 2.40 -4.42 -23.59
C GLU A 145 3.00 -3.02 -23.45
N ILE A 146 4.11 -2.92 -22.71
CA ILE A 146 4.89 -1.69 -22.55
C ILE A 146 6.34 -1.97 -22.91
N GLN A 147 7.04 -1.01 -23.51
CA GLN A 147 8.47 -1.13 -23.77
C GLN A 147 9.27 -0.35 -22.73
N ILE A 148 10.18 -1.04 -22.04
CA ILE A 148 11.11 -0.43 -21.09
C ILE A 148 12.52 -0.68 -21.64
N ARG A 149 13.25 0.39 -21.98
CA ARG A 149 14.59 0.32 -22.59
C ARG A 149 14.65 -0.57 -23.86
N GLY A 150 13.60 -0.55 -24.68
CA GLY A 150 13.50 -1.34 -25.91
C GLY A 150 13.17 -2.82 -25.69
N VAL A 151 12.96 -3.26 -24.44
CA VAL A 151 12.50 -4.62 -24.13
C VAL A 151 10.99 -4.58 -23.87
N PRO A 152 10.19 -5.39 -24.57
CA PRO A 152 8.76 -5.50 -24.32
C PRO A 152 8.46 -6.24 -23.02
N TYR A 153 7.51 -5.71 -22.25
CA TYR A 153 6.98 -6.31 -21.01
C TYR A 153 5.46 -6.29 -21.04
N ASN A 154 4.85 -7.43 -20.72
CA ASN A 154 3.40 -7.55 -20.60
C ASN A 154 2.97 -7.28 -19.16
N GLN A 155 2.16 -6.24 -18.99
CA GLN A 155 1.54 -5.90 -17.71
C GLN A 155 0.18 -6.58 -17.59
N VAL A 156 -0.03 -7.25 -16.45
CA VAL A 156 -1.29 -7.90 -16.11
C VAL A 156 -2.11 -7.00 -15.19
N TYR A 157 -3.38 -6.81 -15.51
CA TYR A 157 -4.29 -6.01 -14.70
C TYR A 157 -4.61 -6.70 -13.36
N CYS A 158 -4.64 -5.94 -12.27
CA CYS A 158 -5.12 -6.40 -10.97
C CYS A 158 -6.54 -5.86 -10.72
N HIS A 159 -7.54 -6.73 -10.68
CA HIS A 159 -8.93 -6.33 -10.44
C HIS A 159 -9.17 -5.72 -9.06
N THR A 160 -8.43 -6.18 -8.04
CA THR A 160 -8.61 -5.71 -6.66
C THR A 160 -8.03 -4.32 -6.41
N CYS A 161 -6.83 -4.07 -6.94
CA CYS A 161 -6.15 -2.77 -6.82
C CYS A 161 -6.48 -1.80 -7.96
N ARG A 162 -7.21 -2.30 -8.99
CA ARG A 162 -7.65 -1.60 -10.20
C ARG A 162 -6.52 -0.88 -10.94
N LEU A 163 -5.38 -1.55 -11.08
CA LEU A 163 -4.19 -1.00 -11.73
C LEU A 163 -3.49 -2.06 -12.60
N TYR A 164 -2.78 -1.62 -13.64
CA TYR A 164 -1.82 -2.46 -14.34
C TYR A 164 -0.56 -2.61 -13.51
N ARG A 165 -0.23 -3.86 -13.19
CA ARG A 165 0.90 -4.20 -12.34
C ARG A 165 2.21 -3.87 -13.05
N PRO A 166 3.10 -3.04 -12.47
CA PRO A 166 4.45 -2.89 -12.99
C PRO A 166 5.20 -4.23 -13.02
N PRO A 167 6.27 -4.35 -13.83
CA PRO A 167 7.12 -5.54 -13.81
C PRO A 167 7.60 -5.86 -12.40
N ARG A 168 7.64 -7.15 -12.04
CA ARG A 168 8.03 -7.65 -10.69
C ARG A 168 7.09 -7.28 -9.55
N THR A 169 5.82 -6.98 -9.84
CA THR A 169 4.80 -6.75 -8.80
C THR A 169 3.79 -7.89 -8.73
N SER A 170 3.46 -8.31 -7.50
CA SER A 170 2.51 -9.39 -7.25
C SER A 170 1.40 -8.94 -6.30
N HIS A 171 0.18 -9.45 -6.50
CA HIS A 171 -0.91 -9.19 -5.57
C HIS A 171 -0.87 -10.20 -4.43
N CYS A 172 -0.69 -9.71 -3.20
CA CYS A 172 -0.77 -10.53 -2.01
C CYS A 172 -2.23 -10.58 -1.52
N SER A 173 -2.89 -11.73 -1.62
CA SER A 173 -4.28 -11.92 -1.16
C SER A 173 -4.44 -11.78 0.35
N ILE A 174 -3.37 -12.01 1.12
CA ILE A 174 -3.36 -11.90 2.59
C ILE A 174 -3.41 -10.43 3.01
N CYS A 175 -2.52 -9.61 2.43
CA CYS A 175 -2.43 -8.17 2.71
C CYS A 175 -3.46 -7.35 1.93
N ASP A 176 -4.05 -7.92 0.88
CA ASP A 176 -4.97 -7.28 -0.06
C ASP A 176 -4.37 -6.05 -0.74
N ASN A 177 -3.11 -6.18 -1.14
CA ASN A 177 -2.31 -5.11 -1.73
C ASN A 177 -1.39 -5.69 -2.82
N CYS A 178 -1.19 -4.93 -3.89
CA CYS A 178 -0.07 -5.19 -4.78
C CYS A 178 1.21 -4.74 -4.09
N ILE A 179 2.23 -5.60 -4.11
CA ILE A 179 3.55 -5.31 -3.57
C ILE A 179 4.56 -5.32 -4.72
N GLY A 180 5.49 -4.37 -4.69
CA GLY A 180 6.64 -4.34 -5.59
C GLY A 180 7.88 -4.88 -4.93
N GLU A 181 8.60 -5.73 -5.64
CA GLU A 181 9.97 -6.10 -5.24
C GLU A 181 10.89 -4.91 -5.55
N PHE A 182 11.41 -4.25 -4.52
CA PHE A 182 12.52 -3.30 -4.70
C PHE A 182 13.77 -4.09 -5.08
N GLN A 183 14.40 -3.72 -6.20
CA GLN A 183 15.64 -4.29 -6.68
C GLN A 183 16.73 -3.23 -6.75
#